data_AF-A0A5C6QKP9-F1
#
_entry.id   AF-A0A5C6QKP9-F1
#
_cell.length_a   1.000
_cell.length_b   1.000
_cell.length_c   1.000
_cell.angle_alpha   90.00
_cell.angle_beta   90.00
_cell.angle_gamma   90.00
#
_symmetry.space_group_name_H-M   'P 1'
#
loop_
_entity.id
_entity.type
_entity.pdbx_description
1 polymer ?
#
loop_
_entity_poly.entity_id
_entity_poly.type
_entity_poly.pdbx_seq_one_letter_code
_entity_poly.pdbx_strand_id
1 'polypeptide(L)' 'MYVCICHGVTDTQIESAIDNGIETMKGLTQELSVGSQCGKCCQCTKRVLNRKLLQIAEAQPQVA' A
#
# COMPACT_ATOMS: atom_id res chain seq x y z
N MET A 1 -11.32 5.03 0.34
CA MET A 1 -11.54 4.94 1.81
C MET A 1 -10.32 5.42 2.57
N TYR A 2 -10.48 6.13 3.70
CA TYR A 2 -9.35 6.40 4.61
C TYR A 2 -8.89 5.13 5.31
N VAL A 3 -7.62 4.79 5.13
CA VAL A 3 -6.96 3.64 5.76
C VAL A 3 -6.21 4.09 7.02
N CYS A 4 -5.55 5.25 6.99
CA CYS A 4 -4.86 5.82 8.15
C CYS A 4 -5.47 7.16 8.55
N ILE A 5 -6.17 7.19 9.69
CA ILE A 5 -6.79 8.42 10.20
C ILE A 5 -5.74 9.40 10.73
N CYS A 6 -4.68 8.87 11.36
CA CYS A 6 -3.57 9.65 11.93
C CYS A 6 -2.92 10.62 10.93
N HIS A 7 -2.74 10.17 9.69
CA HIS A 7 -2.02 10.89 8.64
C HIS A 7 -2.91 11.17 7.42
N GLY A 8 -4.22 10.92 7.52
CA GLY A 8 -5.16 11.15 6.42
C GLY A 8 -4.83 10.34 5.14
N VAL A 9 -4.31 9.12 5.27
CA VAL A 9 -3.93 8.29 4.12
C VAL A 9 -5.12 7.47 3.64
N THR A 10 -5.41 7.54 2.35
CA THR A 10 -6.45 6.79 1.65
C THR A 10 -5.90 5.53 0.98
N ASP A 11 -6.79 4.57 0.72
CA ASP A 11 -6.51 3.40 -0.13
C ASP A 11 -5.96 3.80 -1.51
N THR A 12 -6.55 4.79 -2.17
CA THR A 12 -6.09 5.27 -3.48
C THR A 12 -4.67 5.82 -3.44
N GLN A 13 -4.26 6.48 -2.35
CA GLN A 13 -2.88 6.93 -2.19
C GLN A 13 -1.92 5.76 -1.98
N ILE A 14 -2.34 4.73 -1.23
CA ILE A 14 -1.55 3.51 -1.04
C ILE A 14 -1.39 2.77 -2.38
N GLU A 15 -2.47 2.57 -3.13
CA GLU A 15 -2.44 1.91 -4.43
C GLU A 15 -1.58 2.70 -5.43
N SER A 16 -1.69 4.03 -5.46
CA SER A 16 -0.86 4.89 -6.31
C SER A 16 0.63 4.77 -5.96
N ALA A 17 0.98 4.70 -4.68
CA ALA A 17 2.36 4.51 -4.24
C ALA A 17 2.90 3.14 -4.69
N ILE A 18 2.06 2.10 -4.67
CA ILE A 18 2.42 0.76 -5.15
C ILE A 18 2.60 0.75 -6.68
N ASP A 19 1.71 1.41 -7.42
CA ASP A 19 1.82 1.57 -8.88
C ASP A 19 3.10 2.34 -9.27
N ASN A 20 3.61 3.20 -8.38
CA ASN A 20 4.90 3.87 -8.51
C ASN A 20 6.11 3.03 -8.06
N GLY A 21 5.91 1.74 -7.79
CA GLY A 21 6.99 0.78 -7.48
C GLY A 21 7.26 0.54 -6.00
N ILE A 22 6.41 1.04 -5.08
CA ILE A 22 6.55 0.70 -3.65
C ILE A 22 5.95 -0.68 -3.37
N GLU A 23 6.81 -1.65 -3.05
CA GLU A 23 6.38 -3.05 -2.83
C GLU A 23 6.44 -3.48 -1.37
N THR A 24 6.76 -2.58 -0.44
CA THR A 24 6.93 -2.93 0.97
C THR A 24 6.19 -1.99 1.91
N MET A 25 5.74 -2.52 3.05
CA MET A 25 5.16 -1.71 4.13
C MET A 25 6.12 -0.62 4.61
N LYS A 26 7.43 -0.90 4.67
CA LYS A 26 8.44 0.08 5.05
C LYS A 26 8.47 1.24 4.06
N GLY A 27 8.43 0.95 2.76
CA GLY A 27 8.36 1.97 1.72
C GLY A 27 7.08 2.81 1.84
N LEU A 28 5.92 2.17 2.07
CA LEU A 28 4.68 2.89 2.30
C LEU A 28 4.74 3.80 3.53
N THR A 29 5.35 3.35 4.63
CA THR A 29 5.55 4.18 5.82
C THR A 29 6.48 5.36 5.55
N GLN A 30 7.55 5.17 4.77
CA GLN A 30 8.47 6.25 4.41
C GLN A 30 7.80 7.30 3.52
N GLU A 31 6.97 6.87 2.57
CA GLU A 31 6.32 7.75 1.60
C GLU A 31 5.08 8.45 2.17
N LEU A 32 4.20 7.71 2.84
CA LEU A 32 2.87 8.18 3.22
C LEU A 32 2.72 8.39 4.73
N SER A 33 3.77 8.14 5.52
CA SER A 33 3.69 8.07 7.00
C SER A 33 2.66 7.04 7.51
N VAL A 34 2.20 6.12 6.68
CA VAL A 34 1.18 5.14 7.10
C VAL A 34 1.75 4.22 8.19
N GLY A 35 1.02 4.07 9.28
CA GLY A 35 1.41 3.21 10.40
C GLY A 35 2.45 3.79 11.37
N SER A 36 2.96 5.01 11.16
CA SER A 36 4.02 5.58 12.01
C SER A 36 3.53 6.24 13.32
N GLN A 37 2.22 6.41 13.53
CA GLN A 37 1.66 6.97 14.77
C GLN A 37 1.06 5.86 15.67
N CYS A 38 -0.25 5.59 15.59
CA CYS A 38 -0.89 4.62 16.49
C CYS A 38 -0.82 3.16 16.01
N GLY A 39 -0.35 2.91 14.78
CA GLY A 39 -0.21 1.57 14.18
C GLY A 39 -1.51 0.82 13.85
N LYS A 40 -2.70 1.33 14.21
CA LYS A 40 -3.98 0.62 14.01
C LYS A 40 -4.30 0.30 12.54
N CYS A 41 -3.81 1.13 11.60
CA CYS A 41 -4.02 0.92 10.17
C CYS A 41 -3.12 -0.18 9.57
N CYS A 42 -2.04 -0.61 10.24
CA CYS A 42 -0.99 -1.45 9.65
C CYS A 42 -1.52 -2.75 9.04
N GLN A 43 -2.48 -3.42 9.69
CA GLN A 43 -3.07 -4.64 9.15
C GLN A 43 -3.93 -4.37 7.90
N CYS A 44 -4.66 -3.26 7.88
CA CYS A 44 -5.45 -2.85 6.72
C CYS A 44 -4.53 -2.47 5.54
N THR A 45 -3.51 -1.65 5.79
CA THR A 45 -2.50 -1.26 4.79
C THR A 45 -1.81 -2.49 4.19
N LYS A 46 -1.41 -3.48 5.02
CA LYS A 46 -0.82 -4.74 4.54
C LYS A 46 -1.74 -5.51 3.60
N ARG A 47 -3.04 -5.55 3.89
CA ARG A 47 -4.01 -6.22 3.01
C ARG A 47 -4.12 -5.52 1.66
N VAL A 48 -4.16 -4.19 1.64
CA VAL A 48 -4.16 -3.40 0.39
C VAL A 48 -2.88 -3.67 -0.40
N LEU A 49 -1.71 -3.59 0.27
CA LEU A 49 -0.41 -3.88 -0.34
C LEU A 49 -0.38 -5.25 -1.00
N ASN A 50 -0.67 -6.31 -0.24
CA ASN A 50 -0.61 -7.68 -0.76
C ASN A 50 -1.60 -7.91 -1.90
N ARG A 51 -2.83 -7.40 -1.77
CA ARG A 51 -3.85 -7.52 -2.82
C ARG A 51 -3.38 -6.86 -4.12
N LYS A 52 -2.86 -5.64 -4.03
CA LYS A 52 -2.43 -4.86 -5.20
C LYS A 52 -1.21 -5.50 -5.86
N LEU A 53 -0.24 -5.99 -5.08
CA LEU A 53 0.93 -6.70 -5.62
C LEU A 53 0.54 -8.00 -6.34
N LEU A 54 -0.42 -8.78 -5.80
CA LEU A 54 -0.93 -9.95 -6.50
C LEU A 54 -1.61 -9.57 -7.83
N GLN A 55 -2.40 -8.49 -7.85
CA GLN A 55 -3.03 -8.01 -9.08
C GLN A 55 -2.01 -7.58 -10.13
N ILE A 56 -0.93 -6.90 -9.71
CA ILE A 56 0.16 -6.50 -10.61
C ILE A 56 0.86 -7.75 -11.17
N ALA A 57 1.14 -8.74 -10.32
CA ALA A 57 1.77 -9.99 -10.73
C ALA A 57 0.92 -10.81 -11.71
N GLU A 58 -0.41 -10.86 -11.51
CA GLU A 58 -1.36 -11.55 -12.40
C GLU A 58 -1.56 -10.82 -13.75
N ALA A 59 -1.42 -9.50 -13.77
CA ALA A 59 -1.62 -8.68 -14.96
C ALA A 59 -0.39 -8.59 -15.88
N GLN A 60 0.80 -9.01 -15.43
CA GLN A 60 1.97 -9.06 -16.30
C GLN A 60 1.85 -10.24 -17.29
N PRO A 61 1.91 -10.00 -18.62
CA PRO A 61 1.93 -11.08 -19.60
C PRO A 61 3.08 -12.03 -19.31
N GLN A 62 2.76 -13.32 -19.28
CA GLN A 62 3.71 -14.43 -19.22
C GLN A 62 4.80 -14.20 -20.26
N VAL A 63 6.03 -13.93 -19.81
CA VAL A 63 7.21 -13.83 -20.67
C VAL A 63 7.35 -15.13 -21.45
N ALA A 64 7.22 -15.04 -22.78
CA ALA A 64 7.49 -16.10 -23.74
C ALA A 64 9.00 -16.28 -23.93
#